data_AF-A0A084BAE0-F1
#
_entry.id   AF-A0A084BAE0-F1
#
_cell.length_a   1.000
_cell.length_b   1.000
_cell.length_c   1.000
_cell.angle_alpha   90.00
_cell.angle_beta   90.00
_cell.angle_gamma   90.00
#
_symmetry.space_group_name_H-M   'P 1'
#
loop_
_entity.id
_entity.type
_entity.pdbx_description
1 polymer ?
#
loop_
_entity_poly.entity_id
_entity_poly.type
_entity_poly.pdbx_seq_one_letter_code
_entity_poly.pdbx_strand_id
1 'polypeptide(L)'
;MYVVPAITLPRALGGLFLTSEGQGYDMTHPSDPDDPLIYPRITLATRKEQATIDPGKTALVVSDMQNYFLSPLLDRPPKSVGIDIVEKLVAKVIPACRKAGIPVIWINKNRLSGFW
;
A
#
# COMPACT_ATOMS: atom_id res chain seq x y z
N MET A 1 -0.61 -27.19 34.74
CA MET A 1 -0.69 -26.77 33.33
C MET A 1 -0.56 -25.25 33.32
N TYR A 2 0.67 -24.76 33.17
CA TYR A 2 0.97 -23.32 33.06
C TYR A 2 1.47 -23.10 31.64
N VAL A 3 0.67 -22.42 30.81
CA VAL A 3 1.15 -21.89 29.55
C VAL A 3 1.39 -20.40 29.79
N VAL A 4 2.65 -20.04 29.70
CA VAL A 4 3.21 -18.71 29.96
C VAL A 4 2.53 -17.68 29.04
N PRO A 5 1.98 -16.57 29.55
CA PRO A 5 1.47 -15.51 28.69
C PRO A 5 2.67 -14.84 28.00
N ALA A 6 2.59 -14.72 26.67
CA ALA A 6 3.60 -14.02 25.88
C ALA A 6 3.66 -12.54 26.28
N ILE A 7 4.67 -12.23 27.08
CA ILE A 7 5.50 -11.03 27.11
C ILE A 7 4.76 -9.70 26.90
N THR A 8 4.53 -9.04 28.04
CA THR A 8 4.40 -7.59 28.17
C THR A 8 5.63 -6.89 27.59
N LEU A 9 5.46 -6.04 26.57
CA LEU A 9 6.45 -5.00 26.24
C LEU A 9 5.97 -3.66 26.81
N PRO A 10 6.70 -3.05 27.77
CA PRO A 10 6.29 -1.78 28.34
C PRO A 10 6.61 -0.62 27.39
N ARG A 11 5.57 0.14 27.08
CA ARG A 11 5.47 1.60 27.01
C ARG A 11 6.49 2.37 26.13
N ALA A 12 5.95 2.83 25.00
CA ALA A 12 6.10 4.18 24.46
C ALA A 12 7.47 4.62 23.92
N LEU A 13 7.74 4.23 22.67
CA LEU A 13 8.25 5.14 21.63
C LEU A 13 7.50 4.78 20.34
N GLY A 14 6.91 5.77 19.67
CA GLY A 14 5.96 5.59 18.56
C GLY A 14 6.38 4.51 17.54
N GLY A 15 5.61 3.43 17.48
CA GLY A 15 5.82 2.30 16.56
C GLY A 15 4.57 2.08 15.72
N LEU A 16 4.65 2.49 14.46
CA LEU A 16 3.60 2.60 13.45
C LEU A 16 3.03 1.26 12.93
N PHE A 17 3.35 0.10 13.51
CA PHE A 17 2.94 -1.20 12.94
C PHE A 17 2.75 -2.26 14.02
N LEU A 18 1.59 -2.93 14.05
CA LEU A 18 1.37 -4.11 14.88
C LEU A 18 1.84 -5.34 14.10
N THR A 19 2.74 -6.13 14.67
CA THR A 19 3.19 -7.42 14.11
C THR A 19 2.75 -8.53 15.04
N SER A 20 2.20 -9.61 14.49
CA SER A 20 2.02 -10.86 15.22
C SER A 20 2.81 -11.97 14.55
N GLU A 21 3.49 -12.80 15.36
CA GLU A 21 4.26 -13.93 14.85
C GLU A 21 3.34 -14.83 14.02
N GLY A 22 3.61 -14.90 12.70
CA GLY A 22 2.87 -15.74 11.76
C GLY A 22 1.75 -15.06 10.95
N GLN A 23 1.28 -13.85 11.27
CA GLN A 23 0.21 -13.18 10.49
C GLN A 23 0.64 -11.91 9.73
N GLY A 24 1.91 -11.50 9.84
CA GLY A 24 2.45 -10.34 9.10
C GLY A 24 2.13 -9.00 9.77
N TYR A 25 2.13 -7.93 8.97
CA TYR A 25 1.88 -6.56 9.44
C TYR A 25 0.40 -6.22 9.38
N ASP A 26 -0.14 -5.68 10.47
CA ASP A 26 -1.49 -5.11 10.51
C ASP A 26 -1.43 -3.58 10.47
N MET A 27 -1.94 -3.00 9.38
CA MET A 27 -1.99 -1.56 9.13
C MET A 27 -3.42 -1.00 9.25
N THR A 28 -4.37 -1.75 9.83
CA THR A 28 -5.76 -1.31 9.98
C THR A 28 -5.94 -0.25 11.07
N HIS A 29 -4.99 -0.15 12.00
CA HIS A 29 -4.91 0.83 13.09
C HIS A 29 -6.26 1.13 13.75
N PRO A 30 -6.71 0.27 14.69
CA PRO A 30 -7.77 0.67 15.60
C PRO A 30 -7.34 1.86 16.47
N SER A 31 -8.32 2.57 17.01
CA SER A 31 -8.07 3.77 17.83
C SER A 31 -7.32 3.42 19.11
N ASP A 32 -7.64 2.28 19.71
CA ASP A 32 -6.92 1.66 20.83
C ASP A 32 -6.38 0.27 20.40
N PRO A 33 -5.17 -0.16 20.80
CA PRO A 33 -4.67 -1.51 20.54
C PRO A 33 -5.58 -2.65 21.03
N ASP A 34 -6.37 -2.42 22.08
CA ASP A 34 -7.29 -3.42 22.66
C ASP A 34 -8.69 -3.39 22.01
N ASP A 35 -8.95 -2.44 21.10
CA ASP A 35 -10.21 -2.36 20.38
C ASP A 35 -10.40 -3.58 19.44
N PRO A 36 -11.66 -3.94 19.15
CA PRO A 36 -11.95 -4.98 18.19
C PRO A 36 -11.43 -4.63 16.79
N LEU A 37 -11.15 -5.68 16.02
CA LEU A 37 -10.66 -5.55 14.65
C LEU A 37 -11.64 -4.77 13.76
N ILE A 38 -11.12 -3.81 13.00
CA ILE A 38 -11.90 -2.97 12.07
C ILE A 38 -12.10 -3.72 10.74
N TYR A 39 -13.31 -3.65 10.17
CA TYR A 39 -13.65 -4.22 8.86
C TYR A 39 -14.21 -3.15 7.92
N PRO A 40 -14.04 -3.29 6.59
CA PRO A 40 -13.43 -4.42 5.87
C PRO A 40 -11.90 -4.47 5.99
N ARG A 41 -11.32 -5.67 5.81
CA ARG A 41 -9.87 -5.91 5.86
C ARG A 41 -9.41 -6.60 4.60
N ILE A 42 -8.31 -6.14 4.02
CA ILE A 42 -7.73 -6.74 2.82
C ILE A 42 -6.29 -7.16 3.14
N THR A 43 -6.03 -8.46 3.08
CA THR A 43 -4.67 -8.99 3.27
C THR A 43 -3.97 -9.10 1.93
N LEU A 44 -2.87 -8.35 1.79
CA LEU A 44 -1.99 -8.37 0.64
C LEU A 44 -0.95 -9.47 0.86
N ALA A 45 -0.99 -10.51 0.01
CA ALA A 45 0.06 -11.51 -0.05
C ALA A 45 1.28 -10.91 -0.75
N THR A 46 2.27 -10.46 0.02
CA THR A 46 3.55 -10.03 -0.53
C THR A 46 4.56 -11.19 -0.55
N ARG A 47 5.72 -10.97 -1.17
CA ARG A 47 6.74 -12.03 -1.32
C ARG A 47 7.43 -12.41 0.00
N LYS A 48 7.47 -11.51 0.99
CA LYS A 48 8.18 -11.72 2.25
C LYS A 48 7.20 -11.86 3.41
N GLU A 49 6.44 -10.80 3.67
CA GLU A 49 5.47 -10.77 4.76
C GLU A 49 4.08 -10.37 4.26
N GLN A 50 3.03 -10.86 4.91
CA GLN A 50 1.68 -10.39 4.60
C GLN A 50 1.47 -8.99 5.19
N ALA A 51 0.66 -8.17 4.53
CA ALA A 51 0.26 -6.87 5.03
C ALA A 51 -1.26 -6.72 4.95
N THR A 52 -1.92 -6.45 6.07
CA THR A 52 -3.36 -6.26 6.12
C THR A 52 -3.69 -4.77 6.19
N ILE A 53 -4.55 -4.32 5.29
CA ILE A 53 -4.95 -2.90 5.16
C ILE A 53 -6.46 -2.74 5.35
N ASP A 54 -6.84 -1.58 5.88
CA ASP A 54 -8.22 -1.08 5.85
C ASP A 54 -8.40 -0.25 4.56
N PRO A 55 -9.26 -0.67 3.62
CA PRO A 55 -9.45 0.06 2.37
C PRO A 55 -10.05 1.47 2.58
N GLY A 56 -10.78 1.72 3.67
CA GLY A 56 -11.34 3.03 4.01
C GLY A 56 -10.28 4.03 4.48
N LYS A 57 -9.14 3.54 4.99
CA LYS A 57 -7.99 4.35 5.43
C LYS A 57 -6.81 4.30 4.47
N THR A 58 -6.95 3.60 3.33
CA THR A 58 -5.87 3.39 2.37
C THR A 58 -6.15 4.16 1.08
N ALA A 59 -5.11 4.66 0.41
CA ALA A 59 -5.20 5.20 -0.94
C ALA A 59 -4.11 4.60 -1.84
N LEU A 60 -4.45 4.32 -3.11
CA LEU A 60 -3.47 4.02 -4.14
C LEU A 60 -2.93 5.34 -4.71
N VAL A 61 -1.68 5.68 -4.40
CA VAL A 61 -1.01 6.86 -4.96
C VAL A 61 -0.14 6.43 -6.13
N VAL A 62 -0.47 6.91 -7.32
CA VAL A 62 0.38 6.74 -8.50
C VAL A 62 1.18 8.02 -8.70
N SER A 63 2.49 7.92 -8.50
CA SER A 63 3.44 9.01 -8.64
C SER A 63 4.55 8.58 -9.59
N ASP A 64 4.58 9.19 -10.77
CA ASP A 64 5.68 9.04 -11.70
C ASP A 64 6.69 10.16 -11.46
N MET A 65 7.83 9.81 -10.86
CA MET A 65 8.91 10.78 -10.67
C MET A 65 9.56 11.07 -12.03
N GLN A 66 9.15 12.20 -12.61
CA GLN A 66 9.64 12.82 -13.85
C GLN A 66 9.22 12.19 -15.20
N ASN A 67 8.40 11.14 -15.24
CA ASN A 67 8.07 10.44 -16.51
C ASN A 67 9.32 9.99 -17.29
N TYR A 68 10.45 9.90 -16.59
CA TYR A 68 11.74 9.58 -17.17
C TYR A 68 11.83 8.09 -17.55
N PHE A 69 11.17 7.25 -16.76
CA PHE A 69 11.21 5.79 -16.94
C PHE A 69 10.21 5.27 -17.98
N LEU A 70 9.21 6.07 -18.35
CA LEU A 70 8.14 5.67 -19.27
C LEU A 70 8.16 6.41 -20.60
N SER A 71 8.99 7.46 -20.75
CA SER A 71 9.07 8.22 -22.00
C SER A 71 9.76 7.42 -23.12
N PRO A 72 9.07 7.15 -24.24
CA PRO A 72 9.70 6.51 -25.40
C PRO A 72 10.72 7.42 -26.09
N LEU A 73 10.66 8.74 -25.85
CA LEU A 73 11.57 9.74 -26.40
C LEU A 73 12.94 9.77 -25.72
N LEU A 74 13.11 9.02 -24.63
CA LEU A 74 14.37 8.90 -23.89
C LEU A 74 15.09 7.57 -24.21
N ASP A 75 14.86 7.02 -25.40
CA ASP A 75 15.44 5.77 -25.93
C ASP A 75 15.29 4.57 -24.98
N ARG A 76 14.17 4.52 -24.26
CA ARG A 76 13.87 3.39 -23.38
C ARG A 76 13.44 2.19 -24.21
N PRO A 77 13.90 0.96 -23.86
CA PRO A 77 13.44 -0.24 -24.53
C PRO A 77 11.91 -0.33 -24.46
N PRO A 78 11.22 -0.64 -25.57
CA PRO A 78 9.75 -0.72 -25.59
C PRO A 78 9.19 -1.81 -24.66
N LYS A 79 10.02 -2.79 -24.29
CA LYS A 79 9.73 -3.79 -23.26
C LYS A 79 10.65 -3.59 -22.07
N SER A 80 10.32 -2.61 -21.23
CA SER A 80 11.02 -2.39 -19.96
C SER A 80 10.12 -2.78 -18.79
N VAL A 81 10.75 -3.10 -17.66
CA VAL A 81 10.03 -3.41 -16.41
C VAL A 81 9.08 -2.27 -16.01
N GLY A 82 9.42 -1.02 -16.32
CA GLY A 82 8.56 0.14 -16.08
C GLY A 82 7.27 0.09 -16.88
N ILE A 83 7.35 -0.18 -18.18
CA ILE A 83 6.18 -0.31 -19.07
C ILE A 83 5.30 -1.49 -18.65
N ASP A 84 5.90 -2.64 -18.34
CA ASP A 84 5.17 -3.83 -17.87
C ASP A 84 4.39 -3.57 -16.56
N ILE A 85 4.94 -2.75 -15.65
CA ILE A 85 4.27 -2.37 -14.41
C ILE A 85 3.09 -1.44 -14.70
N VAL A 86 3.23 -0.51 -15.64
CA VAL A 86 2.12 0.38 -16.04
C VAL A 86 0.96 -0.42 -16.62
N GLU A 87 1.25 -1.37 -17.51
CA GLU A 87 0.22 -2.25 -18.07
C GLU A 87 -0.52 -3.02 -16.98
N LYS A 88 0.21 -3.62 -16.03
CA LYS A 88 -0.38 -4.35 -14.89
C LYS A 88 -1.15 -3.41 -13.95
N LEU A 89 -0.65 -2.20 -13.71
CA LEU A 89 -1.27 -1.18 -12.88
C LEU A 89 -2.64 -0.80 -13.45
N VAL A 90 -2.68 -0.47 -14.75
CA VAL A 90 -3.90 -0.06 -15.45
C VAL A 90 -4.89 -1.21 -15.59
N ALA A 91 -4.42 -2.39 -16.01
CA ALA A 91 -5.31 -3.52 -16.30
C ALA A 91 -5.81 -4.26 -15.06
N LYS A 92 -5.04 -4.28 -13.95
CA LYS A 92 -5.36 -5.12 -12.78
C LYS A 92 -5.50 -4.34 -11.49
N VAL A 93 -4.52 -3.50 -11.16
CA VAL A 93 -4.44 -2.87 -9.83
C VAL A 93 -5.50 -1.78 -9.66
N ILE A 94 -5.62 -0.86 -10.62
CA ILE A 94 -6.61 0.23 -10.55
C ILE A 94 -8.05 -0.31 -10.46
N PRO A 95 -8.48 -1.28 -11.30
CA PRO A 95 -9.79 -1.90 -11.15
C PRO A 95 -10.00 -2.59 -9.80
N ALA A 96 -8.99 -3.31 -9.30
CA ALA A 96 -9.08 -3.99 -8.00
C ALA A 96 -9.24 -2.98 -6.84
N CYS A 97 -8.45 -1.91 -6.82
CA CYS A 97 -8.57 -0.84 -5.83
C CYS A 97 -9.96 -0.19 -5.87
N ARG A 98 -10.46 0.15 -7.06
CA ARG A 98 -11.80 0.74 -7.23
C ARG A 98 -12.90 -0.20 -6.74
N LYS A 99 -12.82 -1.50 -7.05
CA LYS A 99 -13.78 -2.50 -6.56
C LYS A 99 -13.74 -2.64 -5.03
N ALA A 100 -12.57 -2.46 -4.43
CA ALA A 100 -12.36 -2.49 -2.98
C ALA A 100 -12.74 -1.18 -2.27
N GLY A 101 -13.17 -0.14 -3.00
CA GLY A 101 -13.46 1.17 -2.42
C GLY A 101 -12.22 2.01 -2.09
N ILE A 102 -11.03 1.60 -2.55
CA ILE A 102 -9.77 2.31 -2.32
C ILE A 102 -9.66 3.47 -3.33
N PRO A 103 -9.55 4.73 -2.87
CA PRO A 103 -9.34 5.87 -3.75
C PRO A 103 -8.00 5.76 -4.50
N VAL A 104 -8.03 6.12 -5.79
CA VAL A 104 -6.85 6.17 -6.66
C VAL A 104 -6.48 7.63 -6.90
N ILE A 105 -5.32 8.04 -6.42
CA ILE A 105 -4.80 9.41 -6.50
C ILE A 105 -3.66 9.43 -7.50
N TRP A 106 -3.82 10.20 -8.56
CA TRP A 106 -2.75 10.44 -9.53
C TRP A 106 -2.06 11.77 -9.20
N ILE A 107 -0.76 11.73 -8.90
CA ILE A 107 0.02 12.93 -8.63
C ILE A 107 0.76 13.32 -9.90
N ASN A 108 0.36 14.43 -10.52
CA ASN A 108 1.13 15.05 -11.58
C ASN A 108 2.11 16.07 -10.98
N LYS A 109 3.40 15.75 -11.00
CA LYS A 109 4.46 16.62 -10.45
C LYS A 109 4.83 17.80 -11.37
N ASN A 110 4.26 17.91 -12.58
CA ASN A 110 4.60 18.94 -13.56
C ASN A 110 3.51 20.02 -13.71
N ARG A 111 3.00 20.57 -12.60
CA ARG A 111 2.17 21.79 -12.67
C ARG A 111 3.07 23.01 -12.97
N LEU A 112 3.55 23.11 -14.20
CA LEU A 112 3.73 24.42 -14.82
C LEU A 112 2.31 24.89 -15.14
N SER A 113 1.78 25.81 -14.33
CA SER A 113 0.53 26.50 -14.61
C SER A 113 0.62 27.15 -15.99
N GLY A 114 -0.22 26.77 -16.95
CA GLY A 114 -0.35 27.61 -18.14
C GLY A 114 -0.94 27.07 -19.44
N PHE A 115 -1.29 25.79 -19.60
CA PHE A 115 -1.87 25.36 -20.88
C PHE A 115 -2.99 24.33 -20.69
N TRP A 116 -4.21 24.85 -20.55
CA TRP A 116 -5.43 24.29 -21.09
C TRP A 116 -5.91 25.24 -22.18
#